data_AF-A0A7S1RUA0-F1
#
_entry.id   AF-A0A7S1RUA0-F1
#
_cell.length_a   1.000
_cell.length_b   1.000
_cell.length_c   1.000
_cell.angle_alpha   90.00
_cell.angle_beta   90.00
_cell.angle_gamma   90.00
#
_symmetry.space_group_name_H-M   'P 1'
#
loop_
_entity.id
_entity.type
_entity.pdbx_description
1 polymer ?
#
loop_
_entity_poly.entity_id
_entity_poly.type
_entity_poly.pdbx_seq_one_letter_code
_entity_poly.pdbx_strand_id
1 'polypeptide(L)'
;MVRLFCTCLACTLLLPQAIVAASYPNEAQCDSTGRRGSVVSGSMLQVGSVSRKTSLQLEEASSASEKARVTMLDRSHFHRGTLRIRSSGTYRLAEDITFSPNHPGRSWSRIPPDTAEYPQQGGYFLGFFAAVAIEANNVELDCQGHEIKMAPAFHKRQRFYSNIELGSSPFPLGQGPPQFASTHSTTMAPVVANHTVIKNCRLGLSSHHSIH
;
A
#
# COMPACT_ATOMS: atom_id res chain seq x y z
N MET A 1 52.06 -12.90 34.50
CA MET A 1 52.18 -11.44 34.71
C MET A 1 52.37 -10.79 33.35
N VAL A 2 51.31 -10.23 32.76
CA VAL A 2 51.38 -9.45 31.52
C VAL A 2 50.56 -8.19 31.75
N ARG A 3 51.23 -7.03 31.73
CA ARG A 3 50.63 -5.71 31.92
C ARG A 3 50.12 -5.21 30.57
N LEU A 4 48.83 -4.89 30.48
CA LEU A 4 48.24 -4.13 29.38
C LEU A 4 48.12 -2.66 29.83
N PHE A 5 48.82 -1.76 29.15
CA PHE A 5 48.59 -0.32 29.21
C PHE A 5 47.45 0.03 28.25
N CYS A 6 46.42 0.71 28.73
CA CYS A 6 45.37 1.29 27.90
C CYS A 6 45.09 2.70 28.40
N THR A 7 45.57 3.70 27.66
CA THR A 7 45.17 5.10 27.81
C THR A 7 45.12 5.74 26.43
N CYS A 8 43.92 6.10 25.98
CA CYS A 8 43.66 7.22 25.06
C CYS A 8 42.21 7.64 25.29
N LEU A 9 41.99 8.72 26.04
CA LEU A 9 41.92 10.11 25.59
C LEU A 9 40.54 10.45 25.02
N ALA A 10 39.75 11.12 25.87
CA ALA A 10 38.39 11.56 25.60
C ALA A 10 38.37 12.67 24.53
N CYS A 11 37.50 12.50 23.54
CA CYS A 11 37.25 13.45 22.45
C CYS A 11 35.94 14.21 22.73
N THR A 12 36.08 15.50 23.00
CA THR A 12 35.19 16.65 22.73
C THR A 12 33.69 16.42 22.49
N LEU A 13 32.86 16.95 23.41
CA LEU A 13 31.46 17.32 23.16
C LEU A 13 31.34 18.85 23.14
N LEU A 14 30.99 19.42 22.00
CA LEU A 14 30.51 20.79 21.84
C LEU A 14 29.17 20.71 21.07
N LEU A 15 28.09 21.04 21.77
CA LEU A 15 26.74 21.23 21.22
C LEU A 15 26.60 22.68 20.72
N PRO A 16 25.90 22.96 19.62
CA PRO A 16 25.38 24.28 19.33
C PRO A 16 23.91 24.42 19.77
N GLN A 17 23.59 25.60 20.31
CA GLN A 17 22.24 26.10 20.58
C GLN A 17 21.71 27.00 19.46
N ALA A 18 20.40 27.31 19.56
CA ALA A 18 19.58 28.32 18.87
C ALA A 18 18.83 27.80 17.64
N ILE A 19 17.50 27.57 17.69
CA ILE A 19 16.34 28.49 17.85
C ILE A 19 16.24 29.47 16.67
N VAL A 20 15.26 29.23 15.80
CA VAL A 20 14.58 30.27 15.00
C VAL A 20 13.09 29.96 14.99
N ALA A 21 12.32 30.89 15.53
CA ALA A 21 10.86 30.94 15.47
C ALA A 21 10.42 31.60 14.16
N ALA A 22 9.36 31.09 13.54
CA ALA A 22 8.68 31.74 12.43
C ALA A 22 7.21 31.98 12.80
N SER A 23 6.83 33.25 12.78
CA SER A 23 5.50 33.82 12.97
C SER A 23 4.69 33.76 11.66
N TYR A 24 3.38 33.53 11.79
CA TYR A 24 2.40 33.73 10.72
C TYR A 24 1.29 34.67 11.21
N PRO A 25 0.88 35.69 10.42
CA PRO A 25 -0.30 36.47 10.73
C PRO A 25 -1.46 36.26 9.73
N ASN A 26 -2.62 36.72 10.20
CA ASN A 26 -3.80 37.25 9.48
C ASN A 26 -5.02 36.35 9.25
N GLU A 27 -5.88 36.41 10.27
CA GLU A 27 -7.29 36.82 10.26
C GLU A 27 -8.04 36.91 8.91
N ALA A 28 -9.19 36.22 8.90
CA ALA A 28 -10.27 36.37 7.93
C ALA A 28 -11.19 37.53 8.35
N GLN A 29 -11.50 38.41 7.41
CA GLN A 29 -12.46 39.50 7.60
C GLN A 29 -13.58 39.34 6.56
N CYS A 30 -14.79 39.05 7.04
CA CYS A 30 -16.01 39.01 6.25
C CYS A 30 -16.56 40.44 6.09
N ASP A 31 -16.76 40.89 4.85
CA ASP A 31 -17.50 42.12 4.55
C ASP A 31 -18.86 41.78 3.94
N SER A 32 -19.88 42.40 4.51
CA SER A 32 -21.29 42.29 4.16
C SER A 32 -21.79 43.68 3.79
N THR A 33 -21.95 43.98 2.50
CA THR A 33 -22.80 45.10 2.06
C THR A 33 -23.47 44.79 0.73
N GLY A 34 -24.79 44.96 0.68
CA GLY A 34 -25.60 44.84 -0.52
C GLY A 34 -26.02 46.20 -1.09
N ARG A 35 -26.50 46.21 -2.35
CA ARG A 35 -27.60 47.09 -2.82
C ARG A 35 -28.03 46.81 -4.28
N ARG A 36 -29.33 46.52 -4.39
CA ARG A 36 -30.41 47.03 -5.29
C ARG A 36 -30.17 47.39 -6.77
N GLY A 37 -31.17 46.96 -7.56
CA GLY A 37 -31.68 47.56 -8.81
C GLY A 37 -31.35 46.71 -10.05
N SER A 38 -32.16 46.53 -11.08
CA SER A 38 -33.51 46.99 -11.43
C SER A 38 -34.06 46.07 -12.55
N VAL A 39 -35.38 46.06 -12.66
CA VAL A 39 -36.29 45.45 -13.66
C VAL A 39 -35.81 45.54 -15.11
N VAL A 40 -35.89 44.43 -15.86
CA VAL A 40 -36.30 44.41 -17.29
C VAL A 40 -37.18 43.19 -17.57
N SER A 41 -38.30 43.49 -18.23
CA SER A 41 -39.36 42.63 -18.74
C SER A 41 -38.89 41.70 -19.88
N GLY A 42 -39.51 40.52 -20.00
CA GLY A 42 -39.71 39.91 -21.32
C GLY A 42 -39.50 38.41 -21.43
N SER A 43 -40.57 37.76 -21.89
CA SER A 43 -40.57 36.52 -22.69
C SER A 43 -40.61 35.18 -21.96
N MET A 44 -41.84 34.69 -21.92
CA MET A 44 -42.29 33.33 -21.71
C MET A 44 -41.71 32.41 -22.80
N LEU A 45 -40.84 31.47 -22.40
CA LEU A 45 -40.49 30.30 -23.20
C LEU A 45 -40.62 29.06 -22.32
N GLN A 46 -41.52 28.17 -22.74
CA GLN A 46 -41.77 26.86 -22.15
C GLN A 46 -40.48 26.04 -22.10
N VAL A 47 -40.03 25.68 -20.90
CA VAL A 47 -39.02 24.64 -20.71
C VAL A 47 -39.77 23.31 -20.65
N GLY A 48 -39.69 22.56 -21.75
CA GLY A 48 -40.21 21.20 -21.84
C GLY A 48 -39.56 20.29 -20.80
N SER A 49 -40.37 19.39 -20.24
CA SER A 49 -39.95 18.35 -19.31
C SER A 49 -39.03 17.35 -20.02
N VAL A 50 -37.72 17.54 -19.87
CA VAL A 50 -36.74 16.54 -20.31
C VAL A 50 -36.72 15.40 -19.29
N SER A 51 -37.08 14.23 -19.79
CA SER A 51 -37.21 12.94 -19.12
C SER A 51 -35.99 12.58 -18.25
N ARG A 52 -36.19 12.49 -16.93
CA ARG A 52 -35.22 11.94 -15.95
C ARG A 52 -35.09 10.41 -16.02
N LYS A 53 -35.13 9.81 -17.21
CA LYS A 53 -35.02 8.35 -17.36
C LYS A 53 -33.68 7.87 -17.93
N THR A 54 -32.80 8.77 -18.32
CA THR A 54 -31.54 8.41 -18.99
C THR A 54 -30.33 8.23 -18.07
N SER A 55 -30.34 8.74 -16.83
CA SER A 55 -29.17 8.63 -15.94
C SER A 55 -29.09 7.32 -15.16
N LEU A 56 -30.23 6.68 -14.87
CA LEU A 56 -30.24 5.40 -14.13
C LEU A 56 -29.95 4.19 -15.01
N GLN A 57 -30.18 4.30 -16.33
CA GLN A 57 -29.96 3.20 -17.27
C GLN A 57 -28.53 3.17 -17.83
N LEU A 58 -27.75 4.24 -17.67
CA LEU A 58 -26.35 4.28 -18.10
C LEU A 58 -25.39 3.72 -17.02
N GLU A 59 -25.78 3.75 -15.75
CA GLU A 59 -25.03 3.11 -14.65
C GLU A 59 -25.22 1.57 -14.67
N GLU A 60 -26.40 1.06 -15.05
CA GLU A 60 -26.65 -0.38 -15.17
C GLU A 60 -26.00 -1.02 -16.41
N ALA A 61 -25.82 -0.26 -17.49
CA ALA A 61 -25.19 -0.76 -18.71
C ALA A 61 -23.65 -0.88 -18.61
N SER A 62 -23.02 -0.19 -17.64
CA SER A 62 -21.57 -0.29 -17.38
C SER A 62 -21.19 -1.53 -16.56
N SER A 63 -22.13 -2.16 -15.85
CA SER A 63 -21.83 -3.31 -14.97
C SER A 63 -22.04 -4.67 -15.62
N ALA A 64 -22.66 -4.73 -16.81
CA ALA A 64 -23.01 -5.97 -17.48
C ALA A 64 -21.95 -6.49 -18.49
N SER A 65 -20.89 -5.72 -18.78
CA SER A 65 -19.87 -6.08 -19.77
C SER A 65 -18.45 -6.22 -19.19
N GLU A 66 -18.34 -6.53 -17.90
CA GLU A 66 -17.09 -6.94 -17.28
C GLU A 66 -17.25 -8.39 -16.87
N LYS A 67 -17.09 -9.31 -17.83
CA LYS A 67 -16.89 -10.73 -17.50
C LYS A 67 -15.65 -10.77 -16.60
N ALA A 68 -15.87 -10.88 -15.28
CA ALA A 68 -14.83 -10.74 -14.27
C ALA A 68 -13.59 -11.53 -14.70
N ARG A 69 -12.50 -10.82 -15.03
CA ARG A 69 -11.28 -11.45 -15.55
C ARG A 69 -10.68 -12.26 -14.42
N VAL A 70 -10.88 -13.58 -14.47
CA VAL A 70 -10.29 -14.50 -13.50
C VAL A 70 -8.83 -14.73 -13.88
N THR A 71 -7.93 -14.43 -12.95
CA THR A 71 -6.49 -14.68 -13.08
C THR A 71 -6.12 -15.88 -12.22
N MET A 72 -5.63 -16.96 -12.83
CA MET A 72 -5.13 -18.12 -12.10
C MET A 72 -3.71 -17.85 -11.60
N LEU A 73 -3.45 -18.19 -10.33
CA LEU A 73 -2.20 -17.98 -9.64
C LEU A 73 -1.58 -19.33 -9.27
N ASP A 74 -0.33 -19.51 -9.64
CA ASP A 74 0.47 -20.70 -9.34
C ASP A 74 1.81 -20.28 -8.71
N ARG A 75 2.67 -21.26 -8.38
CA ARG A 75 3.99 -21.02 -7.79
C ARG A 75 4.88 -20.06 -8.60
N SER A 76 4.73 -20.00 -9.92
CA SER A 76 5.58 -19.16 -10.78
C SER A 76 5.40 -17.67 -10.47
N HIS A 77 4.19 -17.27 -10.07
CA HIS A 77 3.84 -15.91 -9.69
C HIS A 77 4.57 -15.43 -8.41
N PHE A 78 5.06 -16.36 -7.60
CA PHE A 78 5.74 -16.10 -6.33
C PHE A 78 7.26 -16.27 -6.41
N HIS A 79 7.79 -16.75 -7.53
CA HIS A 79 9.21 -17.10 -7.65
C HIS A 79 10.13 -15.88 -7.53
N ARG A 80 9.69 -14.71 -8.02
CA ARG A 80 10.47 -13.46 -8.03
C ARG A 80 10.39 -12.66 -6.73
N GLY A 81 9.46 -12.98 -5.84
CA GLY A 81 9.11 -12.13 -4.71
C GLY A 81 7.62 -12.12 -4.43
N THR A 82 7.20 -11.12 -3.65
CA THR A 82 5.79 -10.82 -3.38
C THR A 82 5.01 -10.67 -4.69
N LEU A 83 3.87 -11.35 -4.79
CA LEU A 83 2.89 -11.12 -5.85
C LEU A 83 2.13 -9.83 -5.53
N ARG A 84 2.25 -8.82 -6.39
CA ARG A 84 1.59 -7.51 -6.22
C ARG A 84 0.36 -7.43 -7.10
N ILE A 85 -0.83 -7.48 -6.49
CA ILE A 85 -2.11 -7.33 -7.18
C ILE A 85 -2.44 -5.84 -7.27
N ARG A 86 -2.27 -5.26 -8.46
CA ARG A 86 -2.42 -3.82 -8.72
C ARG A 86 -3.60 -3.47 -9.62
N SER A 87 -4.48 -4.44 -9.86
CA SER A 87 -5.67 -4.24 -10.68
C SER A 87 -6.83 -5.01 -10.07
N SER A 88 -8.02 -4.40 -10.13
CA SER A 88 -9.28 -5.03 -9.73
C SER A 88 -9.51 -6.34 -10.47
N GLY A 89 -10.26 -7.25 -9.85
CA GLY A 89 -10.64 -8.52 -10.47
C GLY A 89 -10.56 -9.71 -9.51
N THR A 90 -10.76 -10.89 -10.08
CA THR A 90 -10.77 -12.16 -9.34
C THR A 90 -9.46 -12.90 -9.58
N TYR A 91 -8.84 -13.34 -8.50
CA TYR A 91 -7.59 -14.08 -8.49
C TYR A 91 -7.81 -15.41 -7.78
N ARG A 92 -7.36 -16.52 -8.39
CA ARG A 92 -7.59 -17.86 -7.87
C ARG A 92 -6.30 -18.63 -7.71
N LEU A 93 -6.04 -19.19 -6.53
CA LEU A 93 -4.92 -20.12 -6.38
C LEU A 93 -5.23 -21.44 -7.10
N ALA A 94 -4.26 -21.95 -7.85
CA ALA A 94 -4.33 -23.22 -8.55
C ALA A 94 -3.62 -24.37 -7.81
N GLU A 95 -2.85 -24.06 -6.77
CA GLU A 95 -2.09 -25.02 -5.96
C GLU A 95 -1.73 -24.45 -4.58
N ASP A 96 -1.25 -25.32 -3.68
CA ASP A 96 -0.68 -24.89 -2.41
C ASP A 96 0.62 -24.09 -2.63
N ILE A 97 0.72 -22.92 -2.00
CA ILE A 97 1.83 -22.00 -2.12
C ILE A 97 2.70 -22.05 -0.86
N THR A 98 3.95 -22.47 -1.04
CA THR A 98 5.00 -22.34 -0.02
C THR A 98 5.97 -21.23 -0.44
N PHE A 99 5.80 -20.05 0.15
CA PHE A 99 6.52 -18.84 -0.20
C PHE A 99 7.98 -18.88 0.28
N SER A 100 8.90 -18.86 -0.68
CA SER A 100 10.34 -18.81 -0.45
C SER A 100 11.02 -18.14 -1.65
N PRO A 101 10.93 -16.80 -1.76
CA PRO A 101 11.49 -16.08 -2.89
C PRO A 101 13.01 -16.31 -2.96
N ASN A 102 13.45 -16.95 -4.04
CA ASN A 102 14.84 -17.29 -4.27
C ASN A 102 15.15 -17.22 -5.76
N HIS A 103 15.20 -15.99 -6.28
CA HIS A 103 15.55 -15.71 -7.65
C HIS A 103 17.01 -15.22 -7.72
N PRO A 104 17.79 -15.56 -8.76
CA PRO A 104 19.13 -14.99 -8.95
C PRO A 104 19.10 -13.45 -8.88
N GLY A 105 19.91 -12.86 -8.01
CA GLY A 105 19.92 -11.40 -7.78
C GLY A 105 18.74 -10.84 -6.98
N ARG A 106 17.79 -11.69 -6.54
CA ARG A 106 16.63 -11.32 -5.71
C ARG A 106 16.36 -12.38 -4.64
N SER A 107 16.80 -12.08 -3.42
CA SER A 107 16.52 -12.88 -2.22
C SER A 107 15.97 -11.98 -1.12
N TRP A 108 15.56 -12.58 0.01
CA TRP A 108 15.05 -11.87 1.18
C TRP A 108 15.92 -10.68 1.62
N SER A 109 17.25 -10.79 1.51
CA SER A 109 18.22 -9.75 1.87
C SER A 109 18.85 -9.01 0.69
N ARG A 110 18.42 -9.31 -0.55
CA ARG A 110 19.04 -8.82 -1.78
C ARG A 110 17.98 -8.37 -2.76
N ILE A 111 17.08 -7.48 -2.36
CA ILE A 111 16.25 -6.74 -3.30
C ILE A 111 17.10 -5.57 -3.80
N PRO A 112 17.38 -5.45 -5.12
CA PRO A 112 18.13 -4.31 -5.64
C PRO A 112 17.45 -2.99 -5.27
N PRO A 113 18.20 -1.95 -4.84
CA PRO A 113 17.60 -0.70 -4.36
C PRO A 113 16.74 0.01 -5.43
N ASP A 114 17.15 -0.09 -6.69
CA ASP A 114 16.56 0.68 -7.81
C ASP A 114 15.51 -0.11 -8.61
N THR A 115 14.97 -1.19 -8.05
CA THR A 115 13.93 -1.98 -8.73
C THR A 115 12.57 -1.29 -8.68
N ALA A 116 12.00 -1.01 -9.84
CA ALA A 116 10.63 -0.50 -9.96
C ALA A 116 9.57 -1.49 -9.45
N GLU A 117 9.89 -2.79 -9.43
CA GLU A 117 8.96 -3.85 -9.01
C GLU A 117 8.86 -3.97 -7.49
N TYR A 118 9.93 -3.66 -6.75
CA TYR A 118 10.02 -3.79 -5.28
C TYR A 118 10.81 -2.62 -4.67
N PRO A 119 10.30 -1.38 -4.81
CA PRO A 119 11.01 -0.19 -4.38
C PRO A 119 11.21 -0.22 -2.87
N GLN A 120 12.43 0.04 -2.42
CA GLN A 120 12.77 0.06 -0.98
C GLN A 120 11.90 1.04 -0.20
N GLN A 121 11.69 2.22 -0.79
CA GLN A 121 10.85 3.30 -0.23
C GLN A 121 9.34 3.04 -0.37
N GLY A 122 8.94 1.94 -1.01
CA GLY A 122 7.55 1.51 -1.16
C GLY A 122 7.26 0.20 -0.43
N GLY A 123 7.81 0.02 0.78
CA GLY A 123 7.50 -1.12 1.66
C GLY A 123 8.58 -2.21 1.73
N TYR A 124 9.48 -2.29 0.76
CA TYR A 124 10.39 -3.44 0.58
C TYR A 124 11.78 -3.27 1.23
N PHE A 125 11.96 -2.24 2.07
CA PHE A 125 13.23 -2.00 2.79
C PHE A 125 13.68 -3.20 3.64
N LEU A 126 12.73 -3.88 4.29
CA LEU A 126 13.00 -5.07 5.11
C LEU A 126 12.97 -6.38 4.30
N GLY A 127 12.88 -6.31 2.97
CA GLY A 127 12.70 -7.46 2.10
C GLY A 127 11.24 -7.72 1.75
N PHE A 128 10.94 -8.96 1.34
CA PHE A 128 9.58 -9.38 1.02
C PHE A 128 8.77 -9.58 2.29
N PHE A 129 7.84 -8.68 2.56
CA PHE A 129 6.97 -8.69 3.75
C PHE A 129 5.66 -9.43 3.53
N ALA A 130 5.34 -9.86 2.31
CA ALA A 130 4.15 -10.66 2.05
C ALA A 130 4.34 -11.66 0.92
N ALA A 131 3.56 -12.76 0.91
CA ALA A 131 3.45 -13.59 -0.29
C ALA A 131 2.54 -12.91 -1.33
N VAL A 132 1.40 -12.40 -0.91
CA VAL A 132 0.50 -11.57 -1.73
C VAL A 132 0.36 -10.17 -1.10
N ALA A 133 0.58 -9.12 -1.88
CA ALA A 133 0.23 -7.75 -1.52
C ALA A 133 -0.90 -7.27 -2.44
N ILE A 134 -2.04 -6.91 -1.84
CA ILE A 134 -3.20 -6.38 -2.55
C ILE A 134 -3.10 -4.85 -2.52
N GLU A 135 -2.85 -4.28 -3.69
CA GLU A 135 -2.58 -2.85 -3.90
C GLU A 135 -3.61 -2.25 -4.87
N ALA A 136 -4.86 -2.73 -4.79
CA ALA A 136 -5.96 -2.30 -5.64
C ALA A 136 -7.30 -2.46 -4.92
N ASN A 137 -8.32 -1.80 -5.48
CA ASN A 137 -9.69 -1.92 -5.00
C ASN A 137 -10.43 -3.06 -5.71
N ASN A 138 -11.53 -3.53 -5.14
CA ASN A 138 -12.43 -4.52 -5.77
C ASN A 138 -11.67 -5.79 -6.19
N VAL A 139 -10.94 -6.37 -5.24
CA VAL A 139 -10.15 -7.59 -5.45
C VAL A 139 -10.82 -8.76 -4.74
N GLU A 140 -11.07 -9.84 -5.48
CA GLU A 140 -11.42 -11.13 -4.88
C GLU A 140 -10.21 -12.05 -4.98
N LEU A 141 -9.68 -12.50 -3.84
CA LEU A 141 -8.70 -13.57 -3.74
C LEU A 141 -9.40 -14.83 -3.22
N ASP A 142 -9.59 -15.81 -4.11
CA ASP A 142 -10.18 -17.10 -3.78
C ASP A 142 -9.10 -18.18 -3.83
N CYS A 143 -8.71 -18.71 -2.68
CA CYS A 143 -7.69 -19.75 -2.64
C CYS A 143 -8.20 -21.14 -3.03
N GLN A 144 -9.50 -21.31 -3.30
CA GLN A 144 -10.10 -22.58 -3.73
C GLN A 144 -9.79 -23.77 -2.79
N GLY A 145 -9.59 -23.50 -1.49
CA GLY A 145 -9.22 -24.51 -0.50
C GLY A 145 -7.71 -24.75 -0.38
N HIS A 146 -6.88 -24.11 -1.20
CA HIS A 146 -5.42 -24.24 -1.15
C HIS A 146 -4.80 -23.50 0.03
N GLU A 147 -3.64 -24.01 0.47
CA GLU A 147 -2.84 -23.41 1.53
C GLU A 147 -1.87 -22.36 0.98
N ILE A 148 -1.76 -21.22 1.67
CA ILE A 148 -0.66 -20.27 1.49
C ILE A 148 0.13 -20.16 2.80
N LYS A 149 1.44 -20.38 2.72
CA LYS A 149 2.33 -20.35 3.88
C LYS A 149 3.75 -19.91 3.55
N MET A 150 4.46 -19.49 4.57
CA MET A 150 5.90 -19.25 4.54
C MET A 150 6.70 -20.56 4.56
N ALA A 151 7.80 -20.63 3.81
CA ALA A 151 8.73 -21.74 3.95
C ALA A 151 9.51 -21.66 5.29
N PRO A 152 9.79 -22.78 5.96
CA PRO A 152 10.50 -22.79 7.25
C PRO A 152 11.89 -22.11 7.20
N ALA A 153 12.62 -22.24 6.10
CA ALA A 153 13.92 -21.58 5.93
C ALA A 153 13.79 -20.05 5.77
N PHE A 154 12.71 -19.58 5.14
CA PHE A 154 12.43 -18.15 5.04
C PHE A 154 11.95 -17.58 6.38
N HIS A 155 11.12 -18.33 7.12
CA HIS A 155 10.64 -17.99 8.46
C HIS A 155 11.75 -17.70 9.48
N LYS A 156 12.90 -18.35 9.35
CA LYS A 156 14.06 -18.09 10.22
C LYS A 156 14.70 -16.71 9.98
N ARG A 157 14.43 -16.06 8.85
CA ARG A 157 15.17 -14.88 8.36
C ARG A 157 14.31 -13.63 8.25
N GLN A 158 13.07 -13.76 7.78
CA GLN A 158 12.12 -12.64 7.71
C GLN A 158 11.20 -12.69 8.93
N ARG A 159 11.16 -11.60 9.69
CA ARG A 159 10.33 -11.49 10.91
C ARG A 159 9.07 -10.67 10.69
N PHE A 160 9.09 -9.73 9.76
CA PHE A 160 7.92 -8.96 9.36
C PHE A 160 7.38 -9.57 8.06
N TYR A 161 6.49 -10.55 8.21
CA TYR A 161 5.86 -11.23 7.08
C TYR A 161 4.39 -11.59 7.34
N SER A 162 3.58 -11.34 6.31
CA SER A 162 2.18 -11.72 6.19
C SER A 162 1.96 -12.71 5.04
N ASN A 163 1.04 -13.67 5.13
CA ASN A 163 0.69 -14.46 3.94
C ASN A 163 -0.03 -13.57 2.90
N ILE A 164 -0.92 -12.69 3.38
CA ILE A 164 -1.64 -11.72 2.55
C ILE A 164 -1.55 -10.36 3.24
N GLU A 165 -1.21 -9.32 2.49
CA GLU A 165 -1.20 -7.92 2.93
C GLU A 165 -2.25 -7.12 2.16
N LEU A 166 -3.04 -6.30 2.86
CA LEU A 166 -4.06 -5.40 2.29
C LEU A 166 -3.51 -4.01 1.97
N GLY A 167 -2.26 -3.96 1.48
CA GLY A 167 -1.65 -2.73 1.03
C GLY A 167 -0.22 -2.92 0.52
N SER A 168 0.44 -1.79 0.24
CA SER A 168 1.80 -1.77 -0.30
C SER A 168 2.91 -1.63 0.75
N SER A 169 2.59 -1.70 2.05
CA SER A 169 3.54 -1.46 3.14
C SER A 169 3.22 -2.36 4.34
N PRO A 170 4.23 -2.95 5.00
CA PRO A 170 4.01 -3.77 6.21
C PRO A 170 3.72 -2.95 7.47
N PHE A 171 3.83 -1.61 7.40
CA PHE A 171 3.54 -0.72 8.52
C PHE A 171 2.59 0.41 8.09
N PRO A 172 1.73 0.88 9.00
CA PRO A 172 1.02 2.14 8.83
C PRO A 172 1.99 3.30 8.58
N LEU A 173 1.50 4.35 7.93
CA LEU A 173 2.29 5.56 7.71
C LEU A 173 2.81 6.15 9.03
N GLY A 174 4.11 6.47 9.05
CA GLY A 174 4.75 7.08 10.20
C GLY A 174 4.99 6.10 11.37
N GLN A 175 4.74 4.80 11.18
CA GLN A 175 5.00 3.76 12.18
C GLN A 175 6.05 2.76 11.70
N GLY A 176 6.62 2.01 12.64
CA GLY A 176 7.64 0.99 12.36
C GLY A 176 9.07 1.53 12.48
N PRO A 177 10.05 0.80 11.92
CA PRO A 177 11.45 1.22 11.93
C PRO A 177 11.64 2.64 11.35
N PRO A 178 12.74 3.34 11.69
CA PRO A 178 12.96 4.74 11.29
C PRO A 178 12.75 5.04 9.79
N GLN A 179 13.01 4.05 8.93
CA GLN A 179 12.83 4.13 7.48
C GLN A 179 11.36 4.26 7.03
N PHE A 180 10.41 3.87 7.88
CA PHE A 180 8.96 3.98 7.65
C PHE A 180 8.32 5.10 8.48
N ALA A 181 9.03 5.60 9.50
CA ALA A 181 8.54 6.59 10.45
C ALA A 181 8.58 8.03 9.91
N SER A 182 9.44 8.32 8.92
CA SER A 182 9.54 9.66 8.34
C SER A 182 8.92 9.71 6.93
N THR A 183 8.09 10.72 6.67
CA THR A 183 7.53 11.01 5.35
C THR A 183 8.60 11.37 4.32
N HIS A 184 9.82 11.71 4.75
CA HIS A 184 10.96 11.97 3.89
C HIS A 184 11.70 10.68 3.46
N SER A 185 11.52 9.57 4.18
CA SER A 185 12.13 8.27 3.87
C SER A 185 11.27 7.42 2.93
N THR A 186 9.95 7.64 2.90
CA THR A 186 9.00 7.00 1.98
C THR A 186 8.53 7.99 0.92
N THR A 187 9.16 7.97 -0.26
CA THR A 187 8.76 8.83 -1.39
C THR A 187 7.50 8.33 -2.11
N MET A 188 7.06 7.12 -1.80
CA MET A 188 5.85 6.52 -2.35
C MET A 188 4.71 6.59 -1.34
N ALA A 189 3.58 7.17 -1.76
CA ALA A 189 2.36 7.08 -0.99
C ALA A 189 1.93 5.59 -0.88
N PRO A 190 1.56 5.12 0.31
CA PRO A 190 1.09 3.75 0.47
C PRO A 190 -0.23 3.57 -0.26
N VAL A 191 -0.38 2.40 -0.85
CA VAL A 191 -1.63 1.95 -1.42
C VAL A 191 -2.31 1.08 -0.39
N VAL A 192 -3.58 1.36 -0.12
CA VAL A 192 -4.43 0.58 0.78
C VAL A 192 -5.52 -0.07 -0.06
N ALA A 193 -5.72 -1.38 0.10
CA ALA A 193 -6.78 -2.08 -0.60
C ALA A 193 -8.14 -1.66 -0.04
N ASN A 194 -9.13 -1.47 -0.91
CA ASN A 194 -10.51 -1.24 -0.51
C ASN A 194 -11.44 -2.24 -1.20
N HIS A 195 -12.45 -2.71 -0.47
CA HIS A 195 -13.41 -3.70 -0.97
C HIS A 195 -12.72 -4.99 -1.46
N THR A 196 -12.00 -5.63 -0.55
CA THR A 196 -11.29 -6.89 -0.80
C THR A 196 -12.04 -8.05 -0.18
N VAL A 197 -12.24 -9.12 -0.94
CA VAL A 197 -12.78 -10.39 -0.46
C VAL A 197 -11.69 -11.45 -0.51
N ILE A 198 -11.34 -12.02 0.66
CA ILE A 198 -10.44 -13.17 0.76
C ILE A 198 -11.28 -14.36 1.20
N LYS A 199 -11.32 -15.43 0.40
CA LYS A 199 -12.15 -16.61 0.69
C LYS A 199 -11.45 -17.92 0.37
N ASN A 200 -11.92 -18.98 1.03
CA ASN A 200 -11.47 -20.36 0.84
C ASN A 200 -9.95 -20.56 1.02
N CYS A 201 -9.28 -19.72 1.81
CA CYS A 201 -7.84 -19.82 2.05
C CYS A 201 -7.54 -20.63 3.30
N ARG A 202 -6.62 -21.59 3.18
CA ARG A 202 -5.96 -22.20 4.34
C ARG A 202 -4.69 -21.40 4.62
N LEU A 203 -4.67 -20.69 5.75
CA LEU A 203 -3.53 -19.85 6.11
C LEU A 203 -2.57 -20.67 6.97
N GLY A 204 -1.39 -20.96 6.44
CA GLY A 204 -0.35 -21.69 7.15
C GLY A 204 0.65 -20.77 7.84
N LEU A 205 1.88 -21.29 8.06
CA LEU A 205 2.96 -20.61 8.76
C LEU A 205 3.17 -19.16 8.28
N SER A 206 3.24 -18.23 9.23
CA SER A 206 3.65 -16.84 9.05
C SER A 206 4.52 -16.41 10.23
N SER A 207 5.35 -15.38 10.06
CA SER A 207 6.24 -14.88 11.13
C SER A 207 5.64 -13.74 11.93
N HIS A 208 4.58 -13.09 11.43
CA HIS A 208 3.95 -11.93 12.07
C HIS A 208 2.42 -12.01 12.01
N HIS A 209 1.84 -11.93 10.81
CA HIS A 209 0.40 -12.00 10.59
C HIS A 209 0.07 -13.00 9.49
N SER A 210 -1.17 -13.50 9.43
CA SER A 210 -1.61 -14.27 8.27
C SER A 210 -2.27 -13.33 7.24
N ILE A 211 -3.11 -12.42 7.71
CA ILE A 211 -3.65 -11.29 6.95
C ILE A 211 -3.37 -10.03 7.78
N HIS A 212 -2.81 -9.00 7.15
CA HIS A 212 -2.56 -7.68 7.73
C HIS A 212 -3.19 -6.60 6.84
#